data_AF-A0A423UGE0-F1
#
_entry.id   AF-A0A423UGE0-F1
#
_cell.length_a   1.000
_cell.length_b   1.000
_cell.length_c   1.000
_cell.angle_alpha   90.00
_cell.angle_beta   90.00
_cell.angle_gamma   90.00
#
_symmetry.space_group_name_H-M   'P 1'
#
loop_
_entity.id
_entity.type
_entity.pdbx_description
1 polymer ?
#
loop_
_entity_poly.entity_id
_entity_poly.type
_entity_poly.pdbx_seq_one_letter_code
_entity_poly.pdbx_strand_id
1 'polypeptide(L)'
;MRPPRPPIELTPLLACDGTTDMAILWHIAREAPELRRWLIANPRADATLLEYVAQAGGPGVTEGLEVLLTSIDPAGTDAAHGATGMVHAEAPR
;
A
#
# COMPACT_ATOMS: atom_id res chain seq x y z
N MET A 1 11.59 -23.17 35.73
CA MET A 1 10.75 -22.98 34.52
C MET A 1 11.04 -21.59 33.97
N ARG A 2 11.22 -21.44 32.65
CA ARG A 2 11.42 -20.12 32.01
C ARG A 2 10.03 -19.55 31.67
N PRO A 3 9.75 -18.25 31.91
CA PRO A 3 8.45 -17.68 31.56
C PRO A 3 8.17 -17.82 30.06
N PRO A 4 6.88 -17.95 29.66
CA PRO A 4 6.53 -17.98 28.24
C PRO A 4 7.01 -16.68 27.58
N ARG A 5 7.39 -16.78 26.31
CA ARG A 5 7.78 -15.60 25.53
C ARG A 5 6.59 -14.64 25.48
N PRO A 6 6.80 -13.31 25.63
CA PRO A 6 5.74 -12.34 25.45
C PRO A 6 5.04 -12.53 24.09
N PRO A 7 3.73 -12.22 24.01
CA PRO A 7 3.03 -12.17 22.73
C PRO A 7 3.74 -11.27 21.73
N ILE A 8 3.67 -11.62 20.45
CA ILE A 8 4.22 -10.79 19.38
C ILE A 8 3.33 -9.55 19.26
N GLU A 9 3.93 -8.36 19.36
CA GLU A 9 3.24 -7.10 19.12
C GLU A 9 3.17 -6.83 17.61
N LEU A 10 1.96 -6.57 17.11
CA LEU A 10 1.77 -6.17 15.72
C LEU A 10 2.11 -4.69 15.58
N THR A 11 3.11 -4.38 14.75
CA THR A 11 3.62 -3.02 14.58
C THR A 11 3.87 -2.71 13.10
N PRO A 12 3.95 -1.43 12.71
CA PRO A 12 4.36 -1.04 11.35
C PRO A 12 5.70 -1.64 10.92
N LEU A 13 6.68 -1.69 11.84
CA LEU A 13 7.99 -2.26 11.57
C LEU A 13 7.90 -3.76 11.26
N LEU A 14 7.12 -4.51 12.05
CA LEU A 14 6.87 -5.93 11.77
C LEU A 14 6.13 -6.13 10.44
N ALA A 15 5.16 -5.27 10.14
CA ALA A 15 4.36 -5.32 8.92
C ALA A 15 5.18 -5.08 7.65
N CYS A 16 6.21 -4.23 7.69
CA CYS A 16 7.12 -3.98 6.56
C CYS A 16 8.37 -4.88 6.53
N ASP A 17 8.66 -5.60 7.61
CA ASP A 17 9.88 -6.42 7.70
C ASP A 17 9.83 -7.59 6.70
N GLY A 18 10.82 -7.60 5.80
CA GLY A 18 11.00 -8.62 4.76
C GLY A 18 11.42 -9.99 5.27
N THR A 19 11.52 -10.19 6.58
CA THR A 19 11.74 -11.50 7.21
C THR A 19 10.47 -12.05 7.89
N THR A 20 9.44 -11.22 8.06
CA THR A 20 8.16 -11.61 8.67
C THR A 20 7.51 -12.75 7.90
N ASP A 21 7.00 -13.75 8.63
CA ASP A 21 6.33 -14.90 8.04
C ASP A 21 5.00 -14.48 7.36
N MET A 22 4.71 -15.08 6.21
CA MET A 22 3.47 -14.84 5.46
C MET A 22 2.21 -15.06 6.31
N ALA A 23 2.20 -16.04 7.23
CA ALA A 23 1.09 -16.26 8.14
C ALA A 23 0.83 -15.06 9.08
N ILE A 24 1.90 -14.39 9.50
CA ILE A 24 1.81 -13.18 10.33
C ILE A 24 1.29 -12.01 9.48
N LEU A 25 1.74 -11.88 8.23
CA LEU A 25 1.23 -10.85 7.32
C LEU A 25 -0.27 -10.98 7.07
N TRP A 26 -0.76 -12.21 6.84
CA TRP A 26 -2.20 -12.49 6.74
C TRP A 26 -2.95 -12.25 8.04
N HIS A 27 -2.31 -12.46 9.19
CA HIS A 27 -2.92 -12.12 10.49
C HIS A 27 -3.05 -10.60 10.64
N ILE A 28 -2.02 -9.82 10.32
CA ILE A 28 -2.06 -8.36 10.30
C ILE A 28 -3.16 -7.87 9.36
N ALA A 29 -3.24 -8.42 8.15
CA ALA A 29 -4.23 -8.02 7.16
C ALA A 29 -5.68 -8.19 7.65
N ARG A 30 -5.96 -9.25 8.42
CA ARG A 30 -7.31 -9.54 8.93
C ARG A 30 -7.63 -8.77 10.20
N GLU A 31 -6.69 -8.73 11.14
CA GLU A 31 -6.96 -8.31 12.51
C GLU A 31 -6.52 -6.87 12.83
N ALA A 32 -5.68 -6.24 12.00
CA ALA A 32 -5.13 -4.90 12.25
C ALA A 32 -5.28 -3.97 11.01
N PRO A 33 -6.50 -3.46 10.73
CA PRO A 33 -6.77 -2.60 9.59
C PRO A 33 -5.86 -1.37 9.47
N GLU A 34 -5.48 -0.77 10.60
CA GLU A 34 -4.57 0.37 10.71
C GLU A 34 -3.13 0.05 10.26
N LEU A 35 -2.77 -1.23 10.18
CA LEU A 35 -1.44 -1.66 9.75
C LEU A 35 -1.39 -2.08 8.28
N ARG A 36 -2.53 -2.25 7.60
CA ARG A 36 -2.58 -2.77 6.22
C ARG A 36 -1.76 -1.97 5.23
N ARG A 37 -1.69 -0.64 5.37
CA ARG A 37 -0.88 0.22 4.50
C ARG A 37 0.61 -0.16 4.49
N TRP A 38 1.10 -0.70 5.60
CA TRP A 38 2.51 -1.10 5.76
C TRP A 38 2.80 -2.42 5.03
N LEU A 39 1.79 -3.29 4.87
CA LEU A 39 1.93 -4.54 4.11
C LEU A 39 2.28 -4.28 2.64
N ILE A 40 1.84 -3.15 2.07
CA ILE A 40 2.15 -2.73 0.70
C ILE A 40 3.64 -2.56 0.48
N ALA A 41 4.38 -2.12 1.51
CA ALA A 41 5.82 -1.93 1.47
C ALA A 41 6.60 -3.21 1.83
N ASN A 42 5.93 -4.31 2.22
CA ASN A 42 6.62 -5.53 2.60
C ASN A 42 7.09 -6.31 1.36
N PRO A 43 8.39 -6.58 1.20
CA PRO A 43 8.91 -7.30 0.02
C PRO A 43 8.50 -8.78 -0.04
N ARG A 44 7.98 -9.35 1.06
CA ARG A 44 7.42 -10.71 1.08
C ARG A 44 5.92 -10.74 0.74
N ALA A 45 5.23 -9.61 0.73
CA ALA A 45 3.81 -9.59 0.38
C ALA A 45 3.62 -10.02 -1.07
N ASP A 46 2.85 -11.09 -1.27
CA ASP A 46 2.52 -11.60 -2.59
C ASP A 46 1.30 -10.88 -3.17
N ALA A 47 1.03 -11.13 -4.46
CA ALA A 47 -0.10 -10.52 -5.15
C ALA A 47 -1.43 -10.82 -4.45
N THR A 48 -1.63 -12.05 -3.96
CA THR A 48 -2.89 -12.44 -3.29
C THR A 48 -3.11 -11.66 -2.00
N LEU A 49 -2.07 -11.45 -1.19
CA LEU A 49 -2.15 -10.62 0.00
C LEU A 49 -2.44 -9.15 -0.35
N LEU A 50 -1.74 -8.60 -1.35
CA LEU A 50 -1.93 -7.21 -1.77
C LEU A 50 -3.32 -6.97 -2.37
N GLU A 51 -3.85 -7.92 -3.13
CA GLU A 51 -5.23 -7.89 -3.65
C GLU A 51 -6.24 -7.90 -2.51
N TYR A 52 -6.06 -8.76 -1.51
CA TYR A 52 -6.91 -8.76 -0.32
C TYR A 52 -6.85 -7.40 0.40
N VAL A 53 -5.65 -6.84 0.60
CA VAL A 53 -5.46 -5.53 1.25
C VAL A 53 -6.15 -4.43 0.46
N ALA A 54 -6.04 -4.43 -0.87
CA ALA A 54 -6.71 -3.47 -1.75
C ALA A 54 -8.24 -3.54 -1.63
N GLN A 55 -8.80 -4.75 -1.57
CA GLN A 55 -10.25 -4.95 -1.44
C GLN A 55 -10.77 -4.66 -0.03
N ALA A 56 -10.03 -5.09 0.99
CA ALA A 56 -10.41 -4.89 2.39
C ALA A 56 -10.23 -3.44 2.84
N GLY A 57 -9.40 -2.66 2.13
CA GLY A 57 -9.09 -1.27 2.43
C GLY A 57 -8.43 -1.08 3.80
N GLY A 58 -8.40 0.16 4.27
CA GLY A 58 -7.81 0.53 5.57
C GLY A 58 -7.24 1.94 5.51
N PRO A 59 -6.93 2.56 6.66
CA PRO A 59 -6.33 3.89 6.68
C PRO A 59 -5.01 3.91 5.88
N GLY A 60 -4.93 4.75 4.85
CA GLY A 60 -3.72 4.93 4.06
C GLY A 60 -3.40 3.84 3.03
N VAL A 61 -4.32 2.88 2.79
CA VAL A 61 -4.11 1.77 1.85
C VAL A 61 -4.12 2.26 0.40
N THR A 62 -5.10 3.08 0.03
CA THR A 62 -5.20 3.63 -1.34
C THR A 62 -3.96 4.44 -1.68
N GLU A 63 -3.57 5.36 -0.79
CA GLU A 63 -2.38 6.19 -0.97
C GLU A 63 -1.10 5.36 -1.01
N GLY A 64 -1.02 4.29 -0.21
CA GLY A 64 0.11 3.36 -0.24
C GLY A 64 0.22 2.62 -1.57
N LEU A 65 -0.91 2.16 -2.12
CA LEU A 65 -0.95 1.47 -3.41
C LEU A 65 -0.62 2.42 -4.56
N GLU A 66 -1.14 3.64 -4.54
CA GLU A 66 -0.78 4.67 -5.53
C GLU A 66 0.73 4.91 -5.55
N VAL A 67 1.35 5.11 -4.39
CA VAL A 67 2.81 5.28 -4.28
C VAL A 67 3.56 4.07 -4.85
N LEU A 68 3.13 2.85 -4.50
CA LEU A 68 3.74 1.62 -5.02
C LEU A 68 3.64 1.56 -6.55
N LEU A 69 2.45 1.79 -7.11
CA LEU A 69 2.20 1.70 -8.54
C LEU A 69 2.95 2.78 -9.31
N THR A 70 2.97 4.03 -8.83
CA THR A 70 3.78 5.12 -9.42
C THR A 70 5.28 4.79 -9.38
N SER A 71 5.75 4.08 -8.35
CA SER A 71 7.17 3.69 -8.25
C SER A 71 7.57 2.62 -9.29
N ILE A 72 6.62 1.79 -9.73
CA ILE A 72 6.83 0.72 -10.71
C ILE A 72 6.59 1.22 -12.14
N ASP A 73 5.65 2.15 -12.34
CA ASP A 73 5.35 2.77 -13.62
C ASP A 73 5.24 4.30 -13.50
N PRO A 74 6.38 5.02 -13.61
CA PRO A 74 6.37 6.48 -13.50
C PRO A 74 5.71 7.18 -14.70
N ALA A 75 5.48 6.50 -15.82
CA ALA A 75 4.93 7.09 -17.04
C ALA A 75 3.38 7.03 -17.10
N GLY A 76 2.73 6.25 -16.23
CA GLY A 76 1.28 6.05 -16.21
C GLY A 76 0.44 7.16 -15.56
N THR A 77 1.06 8.20 -14.98
CA THR A 77 0.35 9.20 -14.14
C THR A 77 -0.01 10.51 -14.88
N ASP A 78 0.59 10.76 -16.04
CA ASP A 78 0.37 12.01 -16.81
C ASP A 78 -0.98 12.06 -17.56
N ALA A 79 -1.71 10.94 -17.65
CA ALA A 79 -2.96 10.88 -18.40
C ALA A 79 -4.19 11.44 -17.66
N ALA A 80 -4.12 11.69 -16.34
CA ALA A 80 -5.30 11.98 -15.52
C ALA A 80 -5.45 13.45 -15.05
N HIS A 81 -4.46 14.32 -15.27
CA HIS A 81 -4.49 15.73 -14.77
C HIS A 81 -4.61 16.82 -15.86
N GLY A 82 -4.80 16.44 -17.13
CA GLY A 82 -4.77 17.35 -18.28
C GLY A 82 -6.10 17.55 -18.99
N ALA A 83 -7.19 17.86 -18.29
CA ALA A 83 -8.44 18.25 -18.95
C ALA A 83 -9.27 19.26 -18.12
N THR A 84 -8.68 20.39 -17.74
CA THR A 84 -9.43 21.59 -17.35
C THR A 84 -8.61 22.85 -17.65
N GLY A 85 -9.10 23.66 -18.59
CA GLY A 85 -8.54 24.95 -19.01
C GLY A 85 -7.49 24.80 -20.12
N MET A 86 -7.48 25.53 -21.22
CA MET A 86 -8.17 26.78 -21.51
C MET A 86 -8.11 27.01 -23.03
N VAL A 87 -9.22 27.49 -23.56
CA VAL A 87 -9.44 28.04 -24.91
C VAL A 87 -8.27 28.91 -25.40
N HIS A 88 -7.70 28.57 -26.56
CA HIS A 88 -6.93 29.52 -27.35
C HIS A 88 -7.86 30.22 -28.32
N ALA A 89 -8.22 31.46 -28.00
CA ALA A 89 -8.76 32.41 -28.95
C ALA A 89 -7.66 32.76 -29.97
N GLU A 90 -7.94 32.51 -31.25
CA GLU A 90 -7.05 32.88 -32.35
C GLU A 90 -7.55 34.16 -33.03
N ALA A 91 -6.69 35.18 -33.06
CA ALA A 91 -6.63 36.29 -34.01
C ALA A 91 -5.25 36.95 -33.86
N PRO A 92 -4.71 37.75 -34.83
CA PRO A 92 -5.11 37.97 -36.22
C PRO A 92 -3.93 37.83 -37.22
N ARG A 93 -4.22 37.87 -38.52
CA ARG A 93 -3.46 38.61 -39.54
C ARG A 93 -4.37 39.10 -40.66
#